data_AF-A0A177MK99-F1
#
_entry.id   AF-A0A177MK99-F1
#
_cell.length_a   1.000
_cell.length_b   1.000
_cell.length_c   1.000
_cell.angle_alpha   90.00
_cell.angle_beta   90.00
_cell.angle_gamma   90.00
#
_symmetry.space_group_name_H-M   'P 1'
#
loop_
_entity.id
_entity.type
_entity.pdbx_description
1 polymer ?
#
loop_
_entity_poly.entity_id
_entity_poly.type
_entity_poly.pdbx_seq_one_letter_code
_entity_poly.pdbx_strand_id
1 'polypeptide(L)'
;MASEQLIKAYSAFSDKGLKNTIEDAKANVKQLYLSDQIPWVIGYSGGKDSTAILQLIWCALLELKRDDKCHKDVHVISTDTLVENPFVAMWVEKSLEHMKEATEQQGLPIIPHRLTPAVKDRFWVNLIGKGYPAPRYKFRWCTDRLKISPSNTFINSLVDQRGEAILVLGTRKAESTARSASMEYYENIETNTRKADGLTANGSLDRVWVYTPIAKWTNDDVWIYLNSVQNPWNFPNQDLMGMYQGATEGGECPLVVDKSTQSCGDSRFGCYVCTMVSEDKSMSAMIANDEEKEWMLPLLALRNEIDVNDANRDKKLDKLRRDKSRRDFRRMNGALTVHVSKHGADIVPGPYVQNFREELLEKVLEAQKAVQMLGPDQVKSLELLPLEELEEIRRIWLEEKLEVEDSLPGIYERVLGKAYPGKKRAHHPILNEQVLNKLKLYCSEHGDSDGLMYQQIRSVTAIANNHKNQLRRANLANELNESLEKGAFYSLEEAKKFALERKRHELQIQLDNSPSLAPQDKDNLGEQIAIITRSINEHGYSSLLIETEEVSDDF
;
A
#
# COMPACT_ATOMS: atom_id res chain seq x y z
N MET A 1 -23.92 8.14 -49.47
CA MET A 1 -24.72 7.86 -48.26
C MET A 1 -24.02 6.73 -47.52
N ALA A 2 -23.03 7.07 -46.70
CA ALA A 2 -22.41 6.11 -45.79
C ALA A 2 -23.31 6.07 -44.54
N SER A 3 -23.81 4.88 -44.21
CA SER A 3 -24.61 4.67 -43.01
C SER A 3 -23.75 4.97 -41.78
N GLU A 4 -24.10 6.02 -41.04
CA GLU A 4 -23.73 6.17 -39.64
C GLU A 4 -24.33 4.97 -38.88
N GLN A 5 -23.56 3.90 -38.74
CA GLN A 5 -23.82 2.92 -37.69
C GLN A 5 -23.54 3.62 -36.37
N LEU A 6 -24.58 4.20 -35.78
CA LEU A 6 -24.62 4.58 -34.37
C LEU A 6 -24.15 3.36 -33.56
N ILE A 7 -22.90 3.40 -33.10
CA ILE A 7 -22.38 2.42 -32.14
C ILE A 7 -23.22 2.63 -30.87
N LYS A 8 -24.29 1.85 -30.69
CA LYS A 8 -25.07 1.87 -29.45
C LYS A 8 -24.10 1.60 -28.30
N ALA A 9 -23.97 2.56 -27.39
CA ALA A 9 -23.26 2.35 -26.14
C ALA A 9 -23.90 1.17 -25.42
N TYR A 10 -23.08 0.17 -25.06
CA TYR A 10 -23.55 -0.99 -24.33
C TYR A 10 -24.03 -0.54 -22.94
N SER A 11 -25.20 -1.01 -22.52
CA SER A 11 -25.72 -0.84 -21.16
C SER A 11 -26.46 -2.11 -20.75
N ALA A 12 -26.26 -2.54 -19.51
CA ALA A 12 -26.93 -3.70 -18.92
C ALA A 12 -28.47 -3.55 -18.84
N PHE A 13 -28.98 -2.34 -19.03
CA PHE A 13 -30.41 -2.03 -18.96
C PHE A 13 -31.08 -1.91 -20.34
N SER A 14 -30.31 -1.99 -21.44
CA SER A 14 -30.84 -1.74 -22.79
C SER A 14 -31.93 -2.72 -23.24
N ASP A 15 -31.80 -4.01 -22.90
CA ASP A 15 -32.70 -5.04 -23.42
C ASP A 15 -33.98 -5.21 -22.60
N LYS A 16 -33.85 -5.24 -21.26
CA LYS A 16 -34.97 -5.53 -20.34
C LYS A 16 -35.46 -4.30 -19.56
N GLY A 17 -34.73 -3.19 -19.62
CA GLY A 17 -34.95 -2.01 -18.78
C GLY A 17 -34.39 -2.18 -17.37
N LEU A 18 -34.14 -1.05 -16.69
CA LEU A 18 -33.55 -0.98 -15.35
C LEU A 18 -34.24 -1.90 -14.34
N LYS A 19 -35.57 -1.78 -14.23
CA LYS A 19 -36.36 -2.52 -13.23
C LYS A 19 -36.21 -4.04 -13.38
N ASN A 20 -36.41 -4.56 -14.59
CA ASN A 20 -36.35 -6.01 -14.82
C ASN A 20 -34.92 -6.54 -14.66
N THR A 21 -33.89 -5.81 -15.10
CA THR A 21 -32.50 -6.20 -14.88
C THR A 21 -32.16 -6.28 -13.38
N ILE A 22 -32.66 -5.35 -12.56
CA ILE A 22 -32.48 -5.39 -11.10
C ILE A 22 -33.24 -6.57 -10.48
N GLU A 23 -34.48 -6.83 -10.90
CA GLU A 23 -35.25 -7.99 -10.42
C GLU A 23 -34.57 -9.32 -10.76
N ASP A 24 -34.05 -9.47 -11.98
CA ASP A 24 -33.28 -10.64 -12.41
C ASP A 24 -32.01 -10.79 -11.54
N ALA A 25 -31.30 -9.69 -11.29
CA ALA A 25 -30.11 -9.69 -10.46
C ALA A 25 -30.42 -10.08 -9.01
N LYS A 26 -31.50 -9.55 -8.42
CA LYS A 26 -31.98 -9.96 -7.10
C LYS A 26 -32.43 -11.42 -7.08
N ALA A 27 -33.10 -11.90 -8.12
CA ALA A 27 -33.51 -13.30 -8.23
C ALA A 27 -32.31 -14.24 -8.22
N ASN A 28 -31.25 -13.91 -8.96
CA ASN A 28 -30.00 -14.67 -8.96
C ASN A 28 -29.33 -14.65 -7.58
N VAL A 29 -29.27 -13.49 -6.91
CA VAL A 29 -28.76 -13.38 -5.53
C VAL A 29 -29.56 -14.28 -4.58
N LYS A 30 -30.90 -14.24 -4.63
CA LYS A 30 -31.77 -15.05 -3.78
C LYS A 30 -31.58 -16.54 -4.04
N GLN A 31 -31.50 -16.96 -5.31
CA GLN A 31 -31.27 -18.35 -5.69
C GLN A 31 -29.95 -18.86 -5.12
N LEU A 32 -28.85 -18.11 -5.30
CA LEU A 32 -27.53 -18.48 -4.80
C LEU A 32 -27.47 -18.45 -3.27
N TYR A 33 -28.13 -17.48 -2.63
CA TYR A 33 -28.17 -17.39 -1.18
C TYR A 33 -28.88 -18.60 -0.55
N LEU A 34 -29.91 -19.15 -1.20
CA LEU A 34 -30.67 -20.30 -0.71
C LEU A 34 -30.09 -21.67 -1.11
N SER A 35 -29.11 -21.73 -2.02
CA SER A 35 -28.60 -23.00 -2.56
C SER A 35 -27.74 -23.80 -1.57
N ASP A 36 -27.13 -23.12 -0.59
CA ASP A 36 -26.24 -23.73 0.40
C ASP A 36 -26.27 -22.97 1.75
N GLN A 37 -25.37 -23.32 2.68
CA GLN A 37 -25.18 -22.63 3.97
C GLN A 37 -23.81 -21.93 4.06
N ILE A 38 -23.10 -21.76 2.94
CA ILE A 38 -21.76 -21.18 2.91
C ILE A 38 -21.86 -19.68 3.22
N PRO A 39 -21.08 -19.15 4.18
CA PRO A 39 -21.13 -17.73 4.54
C PRO A 39 -20.64 -16.85 3.39
N TRP A 40 -21.24 -15.67 3.27
CA TRP A 40 -20.84 -14.69 2.26
C TRP A 40 -19.92 -13.64 2.87
N VAL A 41 -18.91 -13.23 2.12
CA VAL A 41 -17.99 -12.14 2.47
C VAL A 41 -18.07 -11.10 1.37
N ILE A 42 -18.60 -9.92 1.65
CA ILE A 42 -18.73 -8.82 0.69
C ILE A 42 -17.57 -7.85 0.91
N GLY A 43 -16.74 -7.66 -0.12
CA GLY A 43 -15.69 -6.65 -0.11
C GLY A 43 -16.28 -5.24 -0.26
N TYR A 44 -16.20 -4.42 0.79
CA TYR A 44 -16.74 -3.07 0.81
C TYR A 44 -15.65 -2.01 0.91
N SER A 45 -15.56 -1.12 -0.08
CA SER A 45 -14.54 -0.06 -0.15
C SER A 45 -15.09 1.35 0.05
N GLY A 46 -16.41 1.50 0.24
CA GLY A 46 -17.08 2.81 0.22
C GLY A 46 -17.25 3.44 -1.15
N GLY A 47 -16.65 2.88 -2.21
CA GLY A 47 -16.83 3.34 -3.59
C GLY A 47 -18.12 2.84 -4.23
N LYS A 48 -18.46 3.42 -5.40
CA LYS A 48 -19.70 3.16 -6.15
C LYS A 48 -19.99 1.67 -6.41
N ASP A 49 -18.99 0.92 -6.88
CA ASP A 49 -19.17 -0.47 -7.28
C ASP A 49 -19.46 -1.35 -6.06
N SER A 50 -18.71 -1.17 -4.97
CA SER A 50 -18.94 -1.90 -3.71
C SER A 50 -20.25 -1.50 -3.00
N THR A 51 -20.67 -0.24 -3.12
CA THR A 51 -21.97 0.21 -2.61
C THR A 51 -23.11 -0.42 -3.41
N ALA A 52 -22.99 -0.49 -4.75
CA ALA A 52 -24.00 -1.07 -5.61
C ALA A 52 -24.21 -2.57 -5.37
N ILE A 53 -23.13 -3.36 -5.25
CA ILE A 53 -23.26 -4.80 -4.94
C ILE A 53 -23.89 -5.03 -3.57
N LEU A 54 -23.49 -4.25 -2.56
CA LEU A 54 -24.01 -4.40 -1.20
C LEU A 54 -25.48 -4.01 -1.17
N GLN A 55 -25.85 -2.89 -1.79
CA GLN A 55 -27.23 -2.45 -1.90
C GLN A 55 -28.11 -3.49 -2.63
N LEU A 56 -27.62 -4.07 -3.73
CA LEU A 56 -28.32 -5.12 -4.47
C LEU A 56 -28.58 -6.35 -3.60
N ILE A 57 -27.54 -6.83 -2.91
CA ILE A 57 -27.67 -8.00 -2.03
C ILE A 57 -28.58 -7.69 -0.85
N TRP A 58 -28.42 -6.54 -0.21
CA TRP A 58 -29.23 -6.11 0.92
C TRP A 58 -30.72 -6.04 0.57
N CYS A 59 -31.07 -5.49 -0.60
CA CYS A 59 -32.45 -5.49 -1.09
C CYS A 59 -33.00 -6.91 -1.31
N ALA A 60 -32.19 -7.81 -1.88
CA ALA A 60 -32.57 -9.21 -2.05
C ALA A 60 -32.80 -9.93 -0.71
N LEU A 61 -31.97 -9.65 0.30
CA LEU A 61 -32.08 -10.21 1.64
C LEU A 61 -33.29 -9.66 2.40
N LEU A 62 -33.63 -8.39 2.23
CA LEU A 62 -34.87 -7.81 2.76
C LEU A 62 -36.12 -8.53 2.23
N GLU A 63 -36.13 -8.90 0.95
CA GLU A 63 -37.21 -9.70 0.38
C GLU A 63 -37.26 -11.10 0.98
N LEU A 64 -36.11 -11.79 1.10
CA LEU A 64 -36.05 -13.10 1.74
C LEU A 64 -36.42 -13.05 3.22
N LYS A 65 -36.16 -11.94 3.91
CA LYS A 65 -36.53 -11.75 5.31
C LYS A 65 -38.04 -11.70 5.49
N ARG A 66 -38.78 -11.09 4.54
CA ARG A 66 -40.25 -11.09 4.55
C ARG A 66 -40.83 -12.50 4.42
N ASP A 67 -40.11 -13.37 3.72
CA ASP A 67 -40.46 -14.78 3.54
C ASP A 67 -39.89 -15.70 4.64
N ASP A 68 -39.24 -15.15 5.67
CA ASP A 68 -38.52 -15.87 6.73
C ASP A 68 -37.51 -16.92 6.20
N LYS A 69 -36.72 -16.53 5.19
CA LYS A 69 -35.66 -17.39 4.59
C LYS A 69 -34.25 -16.79 4.71
N CYS A 70 -34.12 -15.68 5.42
CA CYS A 70 -32.86 -14.94 5.57
C CYS A 70 -32.15 -15.33 6.88
N HIS A 71 -31.40 -16.44 6.85
CA HIS A 71 -30.74 -17.01 8.05
C HIS A 71 -29.22 -17.20 7.92
N LYS A 72 -28.66 -17.10 6.72
CA LYS A 72 -27.21 -17.26 6.46
C LYS A 72 -26.46 -15.96 6.71
N ASP A 73 -25.34 -16.06 7.42
CA ASP A 73 -24.46 -14.94 7.75
C ASP A 73 -23.84 -14.31 6.48
N VAL A 74 -23.87 -12.98 6.44
CA VAL A 74 -23.25 -12.15 5.39
C VAL A 74 -22.29 -11.16 6.04
N HIS A 75 -21.00 -11.43 5.93
CA HIS A 75 -19.96 -10.57 6.47
C HIS A 75 -19.62 -9.47 5.45
N VAL A 76 -19.75 -8.21 5.83
CA VAL A 76 -19.28 -7.08 5.02
C VAL A 76 -17.93 -6.67 5.56
N ILE A 77 -16.87 -6.81 4.77
CA ILE A 77 -15.52 -6.46 5.21
C ILE A 77 -15.04 -5.18 4.51
N SER A 78 -14.51 -4.24 5.28
CA SER A 78 -13.82 -3.07 4.75
C SER A 78 -12.41 -3.01 5.32
N THR A 79 -11.40 -2.94 4.46
CA THR A 79 -10.01 -2.84 4.89
C THR A 79 -9.57 -1.39 4.91
N ASP A 80 -9.43 -0.85 6.11
CA ASP A 80 -8.88 0.48 6.35
C ASP A 80 -7.36 0.39 6.46
N THR A 81 -6.65 0.96 5.50
CA THR A 81 -5.18 0.94 5.47
C THR A 81 -4.53 1.89 6.47
N LEU A 82 -5.32 2.72 7.17
CA LEU A 82 -4.90 3.78 8.08
C LEU A 82 -4.11 4.90 7.40
N VAL A 83 -4.01 4.86 6.07
CA VAL A 83 -3.42 5.91 5.24
C VAL A 83 -4.31 6.26 4.04
N GLU A 84 -5.58 5.85 4.06
CA GLU A 84 -6.59 6.32 3.10
C GLU A 84 -6.76 7.84 3.23
N ASN A 85 -7.23 8.50 2.16
CA ASN A 85 -7.63 9.90 2.27
C ASN A 85 -8.60 10.06 3.47
N PRO A 86 -8.34 10.98 4.44
CA PRO A 86 -9.14 11.04 5.66
C PRO A 86 -10.63 11.29 5.42
N PHE A 87 -10.98 12.06 4.38
CA PHE A 87 -12.38 12.28 4.00
C PHE A 87 -13.08 10.96 3.59
N VAL A 88 -12.36 10.13 2.84
CA VAL A 88 -12.85 8.82 2.37
C VAL A 88 -12.88 7.81 3.51
N ALA A 89 -11.88 7.82 4.39
CA ALA A 89 -11.84 6.98 5.58
C ALA A 89 -13.06 7.24 6.48
N MET A 90 -13.36 8.51 6.72
CA MET A 90 -14.55 8.93 7.48
C MET A 90 -15.86 8.53 6.79
N TRP A 91 -15.94 8.66 5.46
CA TRP A 91 -17.10 8.21 4.68
C TRP A 91 -17.36 6.71 4.88
N VAL A 92 -16.32 5.89 4.78
CA VAL A 92 -16.41 4.44 5.00
C VAL A 92 -16.80 4.13 6.44
N GLU A 93 -16.19 4.79 7.41
CA GLU A 93 -16.49 4.59 8.83
C GLU A 93 -17.97 4.86 9.15
N LYS A 94 -18.48 6.02 8.74
CA LYS A 94 -19.92 6.35 8.88
C LYS A 94 -20.81 5.34 8.18
N SER A 95 -20.47 4.93 6.97
CA SER A 95 -21.25 3.93 6.24
C SER A 95 -21.35 2.61 7.02
N LEU A 96 -20.25 2.15 7.63
CA LEU A 96 -20.24 0.94 8.46
C LEU A 96 -21.08 1.11 9.75
N GLU A 97 -21.08 2.29 10.36
CA GLU A 97 -21.94 2.60 11.52
C GLU A 97 -23.43 2.52 11.13
N HIS A 98 -23.80 3.18 10.04
CA HIS A 98 -25.16 3.11 9.48
C HIS A 98 -25.57 1.68 9.12
N MET A 99 -24.65 0.86 8.59
CA MET A 99 -24.92 -0.56 8.34
C MET A 99 -25.19 -1.34 9.62
N LYS A 100 -24.48 -1.07 10.72
CA LYS A 100 -24.72 -1.74 12.01
C LYS A 100 -26.13 -1.40 12.51
N GLU A 101 -26.47 -0.11 12.55
CA GLU A 101 -27.78 0.36 12.99
C GLU A 101 -28.91 -0.21 12.13
N ALA A 102 -28.76 -0.19 10.81
CA ALA A 102 -29.76 -0.70 9.88
C ALA A 102 -29.95 -2.22 10.00
N THR A 103 -28.86 -2.96 10.20
CA THR A 103 -28.92 -4.42 10.41
C THR A 103 -29.72 -4.76 11.66
N GLU A 104 -29.44 -4.07 12.78
CA GLU A 104 -30.16 -4.27 14.04
C GLU A 104 -31.65 -3.95 13.91
N GLN A 105 -31.98 -2.83 13.25
CA GLN A 105 -33.36 -2.40 13.03
C GLN A 105 -34.13 -3.34 12.10
N GLN A 106 -33.47 -3.88 11.07
CA GLN A 106 -34.10 -4.71 10.03
C GLN A 106 -34.05 -6.21 10.35
N GLY A 107 -33.28 -6.62 11.36
CA GLY A 107 -33.12 -8.02 11.76
C GLY A 107 -32.49 -8.89 10.67
N LEU A 108 -31.54 -8.34 9.92
CA LEU A 108 -30.80 -9.04 8.87
C LEU A 108 -29.52 -9.70 9.43
N PRO A 109 -29.07 -10.84 8.89
CA PRO A 109 -27.82 -11.48 9.30
C PRO A 109 -26.61 -10.86 8.58
N ILE A 110 -26.53 -9.53 8.52
CA ILE A 110 -25.43 -8.79 7.88
C ILE A 110 -24.48 -8.27 8.97
N ILE A 111 -23.19 -8.59 8.87
CA ILE A 111 -22.22 -8.25 9.91
C ILE A 111 -21.10 -7.40 9.31
N PRO A 112 -21.10 -6.08 9.52
CA PRO A 112 -20.03 -5.19 9.05
C PRO A 112 -18.78 -5.25 9.93
N HIS A 113 -17.62 -5.41 9.31
CA HIS A 113 -16.29 -5.50 9.92
C HIS A 113 -15.37 -4.43 9.33
N ARG A 114 -14.75 -3.62 10.19
CA ARG A 114 -13.59 -2.79 9.84
C ARG A 114 -12.32 -3.60 10.14
N LEU A 115 -11.57 -3.92 9.10
CA LEU A 115 -10.30 -4.61 9.18
C LEU A 115 -9.17 -3.59 9.09
N THR A 116 -8.13 -3.76 9.89
CA THR A 116 -6.93 -2.91 9.86
C THR A 116 -5.67 -3.78 9.79
N PRO A 117 -4.58 -3.29 9.17
CA PRO A 117 -3.30 -3.99 9.17
C PRO A 117 -2.75 -4.21 10.58
N ALA A 118 -2.08 -5.34 10.77
CA ALA A 118 -1.28 -5.57 11.95
C ALA A 118 -0.23 -4.45 12.11
N VAL A 119 0.07 -4.03 13.34
CA VAL A 119 0.93 -2.87 13.63
C VAL A 119 2.26 -2.95 12.87
N LYS A 120 2.94 -4.10 12.89
CA LYS A 120 4.21 -4.35 12.18
C LYS A 120 4.14 -4.15 10.65
N ASP A 121 2.94 -4.17 10.08
CA ASP A 121 2.65 -4.11 8.66
C ASP A 121 2.10 -2.74 8.23
N ARG A 122 1.79 -1.84 9.17
CA ARG A 122 1.30 -0.49 8.88
C ARG A 122 2.33 0.37 8.16
N PHE A 123 1.84 1.39 7.45
CA PHE A 123 2.64 2.17 6.50
C PHE A 123 3.84 2.84 7.16
N TRP A 124 3.61 3.63 8.21
CA TRP A 124 4.67 4.37 8.89
C TRP A 124 5.62 3.46 9.68
N VAL A 125 5.14 2.34 10.22
CA VAL A 125 6.02 1.33 10.84
C VAL A 125 7.02 0.75 9.82
N ASN A 126 6.59 0.46 8.59
CA ASN A 126 7.52 -0.02 7.56
C ASN A 126 8.44 1.11 7.05
N LEU A 127 7.91 2.31 6.83
CA LEU A 127 8.67 3.43 6.27
C LEU A 127 9.65 4.06 7.29
N ILE A 128 9.15 4.46 8.46
CA ILE A 128 9.89 5.15 9.54
C ILE A 128 10.56 4.13 10.48
N GLY A 129 9.87 3.05 10.85
CA GLY A 129 10.44 2.00 11.71
C GLY A 129 11.55 1.25 10.98
N LYS A 130 11.18 0.47 9.96
CA LYS A 130 12.12 -0.40 9.23
C LYS A 130 13.02 0.36 8.25
N GLY A 131 12.57 1.52 7.74
CA GLY A 131 13.28 2.28 6.72
C GLY A 131 12.98 1.81 5.30
N TYR A 132 11.84 1.18 5.03
CA TYR A 132 11.51 0.76 3.67
C TYR A 132 11.42 1.99 2.76
N PRO A 133 11.92 1.93 1.51
CA PRO A 133 11.64 2.99 0.55
C PRO A 133 10.14 3.05 0.26
N ALA A 134 9.65 4.24 -0.07
CA ALA A 134 8.26 4.43 -0.47
C ALA A 134 7.88 3.45 -1.62
N PRO A 135 6.64 2.93 -1.66
CA PRO A 135 6.22 1.95 -2.66
C PRO A 135 6.48 2.40 -4.10
N ARG A 136 6.96 1.49 -4.94
CA ARG A 136 7.20 1.71 -6.38
C ARG A 136 6.69 0.53 -7.19
N TYR A 137 6.60 0.68 -8.51
CA TYR A 137 6.12 -0.36 -9.41
C TYR A 137 6.76 -1.75 -9.15
N LYS A 138 8.10 -1.81 -9.07
CA LYS A 138 8.85 -3.07 -8.80
C LYS A 138 8.98 -3.42 -7.30
N PHE A 139 8.46 -2.58 -6.40
CA PHE A 139 8.56 -2.77 -4.95
C PHE A 139 7.30 -2.25 -4.24
N ARG A 140 6.15 -2.81 -4.61
CA ARG A 140 4.83 -2.41 -4.11
C ARG A 140 4.43 -3.22 -2.88
N TRP A 141 5.12 -2.99 -1.77
CA TRP A 141 4.88 -3.72 -0.51
C TRP A 141 3.57 -3.34 0.19
N CYS A 142 3.01 -2.17 -0.11
CA CYS A 142 1.84 -1.64 0.59
C CYS A 142 0.55 -2.42 0.29
N THR A 143 0.32 -2.87 -0.95
CA THR A 143 -0.93 -3.57 -1.30
C THR A 143 -1.07 -4.89 -0.56
N ASP A 144 -0.01 -5.69 -0.56
CA ASP A 144 0.00 -6.99 0.11
C ASP A 144 -0.22 -6.84 1.62
N ARG A 145 0.56 -5.96 2.26
CA ARG A 145 0.53 -5.75 3.72
C ARG A 145 -0.71 -5.04 4.22
N LEU A 146 -1.14 -3.99 3.53
CA LEU A 146 -2.18 -3.10 4.03
C LEU A 146 -3.59 -3.50 3.57
N LYS A 147 -3.73 -4.12 2.39
CA LYS A 147 -5.06 -4.46 1.82
C LYS A 147 -5.33 -5.96 1.76
N ILE A 148 -4.39 -6.74 1.24
CA ILE A 148 -4.59 -8.18 1.00
C ILE A 148 -4.51 -8.98 2.30
N SER A 149 -3.44 -8.80 3.08
CA SER A 149 -3.18 -9.56 4.30
C SER A 149 -4.31 -9.46 5.36
N PRO A 150 -4.89 -8.28 5.67
CA PRO A 150 -6.00 -8.19 6.62
C PRO A 150 -7.25 -8.93 6.14
N SER A 151 -7.59 -8.78 4.85
CA SER A 151 -8.72 -9.47 4.23
C SER A 151 -8.52 -10.99 4.22
N ASN A 152 -7.34 -11.46 3.79
CA ASN A 152 -7.01 -12.88 3.75
C ASN A 152 -7.02 -13.51 5.15
N THR A 153 -6.51 -12.80 6.17
CA THR A 153 -6.54 -13.28 7.55
C THR A 153 -7.97 -13.50 8.02
N PHE A 154 -8.88 -12.56 7.73
CA PHE A 154 -10.29 -12.71 8.05
C PHE A 154 -10.93 -13.88 7.29
N ILE A 155 -10.77 -13.93 5.96
CA ILE A 155 -11.38 -14.96 5.11
C ILE A 155 -10.89 -16.35 5.49
N ASN A 156 -9.58 -16.53 5.70
CA ASN A 156 -9.01 -17.80 6.14
C ASN A 156 -9.57 -18.23 7.50
N SER A 157 -9.71 -17.30 8.45
CA SER A 157 -10.32 -17.62 9.75
C SER A 157 -11.77 -18.11 9.62
N LEU A 158 -12.52 -17.58 8.65
CA LEU A 158 -13.89 -17.99 8.37
C LEU A 158 -13.95 -19.36 7.66
N VAL A 159 -13.07 -19.59 6.69
CA VAL A 159 -12.92 -20.88 5.99
C VAL A 159 -12.50 -21.98 6.98
N ASP A 160 -11.60 -21.69 7.92
CA ASP A 160 -11.19 -22.64 8.95
C ASP A 160 -12.35 -23.04 9.89
N GLN A 161 -13.30 -22.12 10.13
CA GLN A 161 -14.47 -22.36 10.99
C GLN A 161 -15.67 -22.98 10.25
N ARG A 162 -15.88 -22.61 8.99
CA ARG A 162 -17.11 -22.90 8.22
C ARG A 162 -16.87 -23.82 7.01
N GLY A 163 -15.62 -24.13 6.69
CA GLY A 163 -15.21 -25.02 5.60
C GLY A 163 -14.99 -24.32 4.26
N GLU A 164 -15.89 -23.40 3.88
CA GLU A 164 -15.86 -22.65 2.62
C GLU A 164 -16.35 -21.21 2.84
N ALA A 165 -16.09 -20.31 1.89
CA ALA A 165 -16.67 -18.96 1.85
C ALA A 165 -16.98 -18.50 0.41
N ILE A 166 -18.01 -17.66 0.25
CA ILE A 166 -18.31 -16.97 -1.02
C ILE A 166 -17.90 -15.51 -0.90
N LEU A 167 -16.85 -15.11 -1.60
CA LEU A 167 -16.36 -13.73 -1.71
C LEU A 167 -17.10 -12.97 -2.82
N VAL A 168 -17.86 -11.95 -2.45
CA VAL A 168 -18.57 -11.09 -3.38
C VAL A 168 -17.73 -9.86 -3.71
N LEU A 169 -17.48 -9.63 -5.00
CA LEU A 169 -16.67 -8.50 -5.50
C LEU A 169 -17.41 -7.69 -6.57
N GLY A 170 -17.13 -6.38 -6.59
CA GLY A 170 -17.70 -5.43 -7.55
C GLY A 170 -16.91 -5.32 -8.86
N THR A 171 -16.09 -6.32 -9.22
CA THR A 171 -15.28 -6.29 -10.45
C THR A 171 -16.14 -6.40 -11.70
N ARG A 172 -15.84 -5.59 -12.73
CA ARG A 172 -16.63 -5.49 -13.96
C ARG A 172 -15.77 -5.77 -15.19
N LYS A 173 -16.34 -6.46 -16.19
CA LYS A 173 -15.66 -6.72 -17.48
C LYS A 173 -15.37 -5.43 -18.25
N ALA A 174 -16.23 -4.43 -18.09
CA ALA A 174 -16.08 -3.10 -18.69
C ALA A 174 -15.00 -2.23 -18.01
N GLU A 175 -14.29 -2.71 -16.98
CA GLU A 175 -13.29 -1.90 -16.26
C GLU A 175 -11.92 -1.86 -16.96
N SER A 176 -11.51 -2.95 -17.62
CA SER A 176 -10.28 -3.02 -18.46
C SER A 176 -10.25 -4.33 -19.25
N THR A 177 -9.52 -4.35 -20.36
CA THR A 177 -9.30 -5.58 -21.16
C THR A 177 -8.61 -6.66 -20.33
N ALA A 178 -7.62 -6.29 -19.52
CA ALA A 178 -6.91 -7.21 -18.62
C ALA A 178 -7.84 -7.85 -17.58
N ARG A 179 -8.74 -7.08 -16.98
CA ARG A 179 -9.75 -7.63 -16.04
C ARG A 179 -10.74 -8.55 -16.73
N SER A 180 -11.21 -8.21 -17.94
CA SER A 180 -12.10 -9.09 -18.69
C SER A 180 -11.45 -10.45 -18.98
N ALA A 181 -10.20 -10.44 -19.46
CA ALA A 181 -9.45 -11.67 -19.74
C ALA A 181 -9.22 -12.51 -18.48
N SER A 182 -8.88 -11.88 -17.35
CA SER A 182 -8.71 -12.57 -16.07
C SER A 182 -10.02 -13.21 -15.59
N MET A 183 -11.14 -12.46 -15.63
CA MET A 183 -12.45 -13.01 -15.26
C MET A 183 -12.85 -14.19 -16.15
N GLU A 184 -12.67 -14.06 -17.47
CA GLU A 184 -12.98 -15.12 -18.42
C GLU A 184 -12.10 -16.36 -18.23
N TYR A 185 -10.82 -16.19 -17.85
CA TYR A 185 -9.95 -17.30 -17.50
C TYR A 185 -10.54 -18.10 -16.34
N TYR A 186 -10.82 -17.47 -15.19
CA TYR A 186 -11.38 -18.15 -14.01
C TYR A 186 -12.81 -18.66 -14.20
N GLU A 187 -13.60 -18.04 -15.09
CA GLU A 187 -14.91 -18.55 -15.51
C GLU A 187 -14.81 -19.85 -16.31
N ASN A 188 -13.69 -20.11 -17.00
CA ASN A 188 -13.53 -21.21 -17.94
C ASN A 188 -12.51 -22.28 -17.53
N ILE A 189 -11.87 -22.16 -16.36
CA ILE A 189 -10.99 -23.23 -15.87
C ILE A 189 -11.77 -24.53 -15.64
N GLU A 190 -11.18 -25.66 -16.01
CA GLU A 190 -11.82 -26.99 -15.87
C GLU A 190 -12.12 -27.35 -14.40
N THR A 191 -11.35 -26.80 -13.46
CA THR A 191 -11.52 -27.03 -12.03
C THR A 191 -12.67 -26.22 -11.41
N ASN A 192 -13.33 -25.33 -12.15
CA ASN A 192 -14.47 -24.57 -11.65
C ASN A 192 -15.74 -25.41 -11.65
N THR A 193 -15.95 -26.16 -10.58
CA THR A 193 -17.12 -27.04 -10.40
C THR A 193 -18.44 -26.28 -10.19
N ARG A 194 -18.40 -24.98 -9.88
CA ARG A 194 -19.59 -24.16 -9.55
C ARG A 194 -19.91 -23.10 -10.61
N LYS A 195 -19.42 -23.27 -11.84
CA LYS A 195 -19.73 -22.39 -12.98
C LYS A 195 -21.24 -22.24 -13.24
N ALA A 196 -22.00 -23.33 -13.07
CA ALA A 196 -23.46 -23.32 -13.25
C ALA A 196 -24.18 -22.41 -12.24
N ASP A 197 -23.59 -22.22 -11.05
CA ASP A 197 -24.10 -21.34 -10.01
C ASP A 197 -23.64 -19.87 -10.21
N GLY A 198 -22.88 -19.59 -11.29
CA GLY A 198 -22.32 -18.27 -11.56
C GLY A 198 -21.13 -17.91 -10.67
N LEU A 199 -20.48 -18.91 -10.06
CA LEU A 199 -19.31 -18.74 -9.20
C LEU A 199 -18.01 -19.03 -9.98
N THR A 200 -16.92 -18.41 -9.54
CA THR A 200 -15.56 -18.70 -10.02
C THR A 200 -14.63 -19.06 -8.88
N ALA A 201 -13.57 -19.82 -9.15
CA ALA A 201 -12.58 -20.13 -8.13
C ALA A 201 -11.70 -18.90 -7.83
N ASN A 202 -11.28 -18.73 -6.58
CA ASN A 202 -10.28 -17.74 -6.22
C ASN A 202 -8.86 -18.27 -6.56
N GLY A 203 -8.04 -17.45 -7.22
CA GLY A 203 -6.68 -17.86 -7.62
C GLY A 203 -5.64 -17.89 -6.48
N SER A 204 -5.96 -17.34 -5.30
CA SER A 204 -5.01 -17.23 -4.17
C SER A 204 -5.52 -17.85 -2.87
N LEU A 205 -6.83 -17.88 -2.66
CA LEU A 205 -7.45 -18.43 -1.45
C LEU A 205 -8.11 -19.77 -1.76
N ASP A 206 -7.68 -20.80 -1.03
CA ASP A 206 -8.23 -22.13 -1.17
C ASP A 206 -9.62 -22.23 -0.53
N ARG A 207 -10.53 -23.00 -1.14
CA ARG A 207 -11.94 -23.15 -0.69
C ARG A 207 -12.73 -21.83 -0.60
N VAL A 208 -12.38 -20.86 -1.44
CA VAL A 208 -13.10 -19.59 -1.59
C VAL A 208 -13.64 -19.46 -3.02
N TRP A 209 -14.94 -19.22 -3.13
CA TRP A 209 -15.64 -18.98 -4.38
C TRP A 209 -15.87 -17.48 -4.57
N VAL A 210 -15.76 -16.97 -5.79
CA VAL A 210 -15.95 -15.56 -6.12
C VAL A 210 -17.28 -15.37 -6.84
N TYR A 211 -18.06 -14.37 -6.39
CA TYR A 211 -19.33 -13.97 -6.99
C TYR A 211 -19.29 -12.50 -7.41
N THR A 212 -19.61 -12.20 -8.67
CA THR A 212 -19.54 -10.84 -9.24
C THR A 212 -20.88 -10.43 -9.86
N PRO A 213 -21.86 -9.99 -9.05
CA PRO A 213 -23.24 -9.79 -9.48
C PRO A 213 -23.41 -8.68 -10.55
N ILE A 214 -22.48 -7.72 -10.58
CA ILE A 214 -22.51 -6.58 -11.51
C ILE A 214 -21.46 -6.69 -12.62
N ALA A 215 -20.90 -7.88 -12.87
CA ALA A 215 -19.80 -8.10 -13.82
C ALA A 215 -20.04 -7.50 -15.22
N LYS A 216 -21.32 -7.46 -15.65
CA LYS A 216 -21.76 -6.97 -16.96
C LYS A 216 -22.18 -5.49 -16.95
N TRP A 217 -22.11 -4.80 -15.81
CA TRP A 217 -22.55 -3.41 -15.72
C TRP A 217 -21.45 -2.45 -16.21
N THR A 218 -21.87 -1.38 -16.87
CA THR A 218 -20.99 -0.24 -17.18
C THR A 218 -20.91 0.72 -15.99
N ASN A 219 -20.07 1.75 -16.11
CA ASN A 219 -19.97 2.80 -15.10
C ASN A 219 -21.31 3.53 -14.92
N ASP A 220 -21.95 3.88 -16.03
CA ASP A 220 -23.22 4.60 -16.02
C ASP A 220 -24.34 3.71 -15.46
N ASP A 221 -24.33 2.41 -15.76
CA ASP A 221 -25.31 1.49 -15.20
C ASP A 221 -25.27 1.47 -13.66
N VAL A 222 -24.06 1.51 -13.08
CA VAL A 222 -23.87 1.55 -11.62
C VAL A 222 -24.45 2.83 -11.03
N TRP A 223 -24.18 3.99 -11.63
CA TRP A 223 -24.71 5.26 -11.14
C TRP A 223 -26.22 5.39 -11.33
N ILE A 224 -26.75 4.93 -12.48
CA ILE A 224 -28.20 4.86 -12.71
C ILE A 224 -28.86 4.03 -11.60
N TYR A 225 -28.28 2.88 -11.26
CA TYR A 225 -28.80 2.04 -10.17
C TYR A 225 -28.76 2.75 -8.81
N LEU A 226 -27.60 3.29 -8.42
CA LEU A 226 -27.43 3.97 -7.14
C LEU A 226 -28.34 5.19 -6.97
N ASN A 227 -28.63 5.92 -8.06
CA ASN A 227 -29.54 7.06 -8.03
C ASN A 227 -31.03 6.66 -8.12
N SER A 228 -31.33 5.46 -8.63
CA SER A 228 -32.71 5.00 -8.82
C SER A 228 -33.25 4.16 -7.66
N VAL A 229 -32.36 3.54 -6.89
CA VAL A 229 -32.72 2.67 -5.76
C VAL A 229 -32.19 3.29 -4.47
N GLN A 230 -33.06 3.42 -3.47
CA GLN A 230 -32.70 3.97 -2.17
C GLN A 230 -31.71 3.05 -1.46
N ASN A 231 -30.72 3.67 -0.81
CA ASN A 231 -29.76 2.97 0.03
C ASN A 231 -30.46 2.36 1.28
N PRO A 232 -30.39 1.04 1.50
CA PRO A 232 -31.16 0.35 2.53
C PRO A 232 -30.59 0.51 3.95
N TRP A 233 -29.36 1.04 4.11
CA TRP A 233 -28.80 1.40 5.42
C TRP A 233 -28.87 2.91 5.70
N ASN A 234 -29.71 3.64 4.97
CA ASN A 234 -30.00 5.06 5.20
C ASN A 234 -28.76 5.97 5.13
N PHE A 235 -27.81 5.63 4.25
CA PHE A 235 -26.65 6.46 3.93
C PHE A 235 -26.76 6.97 2.48
N PRO A 236 -27.03 8.26 2.24
CA PRO A 236 -27.46 8.73 0.92
C PRO A 236 -26.44 8.50 -0.20
N ASN A 237 -26.88 7.89 -1.31
CA ASN A 237 -26.06 7.72 -2.51
C ASN A 237 -25.73 9.06 -3.20
N GLN A 238 -26.51 10.12 -2.92
CA GLN A 238 -26.23 11.47 -3.41
C GLN A 238 -24.95 12.04 -2.79
N ASP A 239 -24.68 11.76 -1.51
CA ASP A 239 -23.46 12.20 -0.84
C ASP A 239 -22.23 11.47 -1.44
N LEU A 240 -22.39 10.18 -1.80
CA LEU A 240 -21.38 9.43 -2.53
C LEU A 240 -21.08 10.10 -3.87
N MET A 241 -22.11 10.46 -4.64
CA MET A 241 -21.94 11.18 -5.90
C MET A 241 -21.22 12.51 -5.68
N GLY A 242 -21.60 13.29 -4.66
CA GLY A 242 -20.94 14.55 -4.30
C GLY A 242 -19.45 14.37 -3.99
N MET A 243 -19.06 13.29 -3.31
CA MET A 243 -17.66 12.95 -3.07
C MET A 243 -16.89 12.69 -4.37
N TYR A 244 -17.48 11.98 -5.35
CA TYR A 244 -16.88 11.76 -6.67
C TYR A 244 -16.79 13.05 -7.49
N GLN A 245 -17.82 13.90 -7.43
CA GLN A 245 -17.83 15.21 -8.08
C GLN A 245 -16.72 16.12 -7.55
N GLY A 246 -16.60 16.24 -6.22
CA GLY A 246 -15.55 17.05 -5.58
C GLY A 246 -14.13 16.57 -5.87
N ALA A 247 -13.94 15.29 -6.17
CA ALA A 247 -12.65 14.71 -6.53
C ALA A 247 -12.32 14.76 -8.04
N THR A 248 -13.22 15.34 -8.84
CA THR A 248 -13.04 15.50 -10.28
C THR A 248 -12.58 16.93 -10.58
N GLU A 249 -11.62 17.08 -11.50
CA GLU A 249 -11.11 18.39 -11.90
C GLU A 249 -12.23 19.25 -12.50
N GLY A 250 -12.39 20.48 -11.99
CA GLY A 250 -13.46 21.40 -12.39
C GLY A 250 -14.82 21.15 -11.71
N GLY A 251 -14.96 20.11 -10.89
CA GLY A 251 -16.14 19.88 -10.04
C GLY A 251 -17.43 19.51 -10.78
N GLU A 252 -17.39 19.36 -12.11
CA GLU A 252 -18.56 19.03 -12.93
C GLU A 252 -18.59 17.53 -13.27
N CYS A 253 -19.79 16.94 -13.22
CA CYS A 253 -20.05 15.62 -13.78
C CYS A 253 -20.76 15.79 -15.12
N PRO A 254 -20.04 15.77 -16.26
CA PRO A 254 -20.70 15.83 -17.55
C PRO A 254 -21.60 14.59 -17.70
N LEU A 255 -22.89 14.81 -17.94
CA LEU A 255 -23.81 13.76 -18.40
C LEU A 255 -23.30 13.32 -19.78
N VAL A 256 -22.64 12.18 -19.82
CA VAL A 256 -21.91 11.72 -21.01
C VAL A 256 -22.91 11.35 -22.10
N VAL A 257 -22.87 12.07 -23.22
CA VAL A 257 -23.56 11.72 -24.47
C VAL A 257 -22.60 10.99 -25.44
N ASP A 258 -21.29 10.96 -25.16
CA ASP A 258 -20.26 10.32 -26.01
C ASP A 258 -19.04 9.76 -25.24
N LYS A 259 -18.46 8.65 -25.72
CA LYS A 259 -17.35 7.88 -25.10
C LYS A 259 -16.06 8.68 -24.84
N SER A 260 -15.91 9.84 -25.47
CA SER A 260 -14.73 10.71 -25.34
C SER A 260 -14.74 11.58 -24.07
N THR A 261 -15.88 11.71 -23.39
CA THR A 261 -16.02 12.54 -22.19
C THR A 261 -15.86 11.70 -20.93
N GLN A 262 -14.89 12.02 -20.08
CA GLN A 262 -14.68 11.36 -18.79
C GLN A 262 -15.89 11.63 -17.87
N SER A 263 -16.63 10.57 -17.52
CA SER A 263 -17.70 10.63 -16.51
C SER A 263 -17.11 10.77 -15.10
N CYS A 264 -17.86 11.37 -14.17
CA CYS A 264 -17.43 11.55 -12.78
C CYS A 264 -17.17 10.23 -11.99
N GLY A 265 -17.36 9.06 -12.60
CA GLY A 265 -17.07 7.77 -11.97
C GLY A 265 -15.63 7.24 -12.17
N ASP A 266 -14.76 7.97 -12.88
CA ASP A 266 -13.36 7.56 -13.10
C ASP A 266 -12.40 8.06 -12.01
N SER A 267 -12.83 9.03 -11.19
CA SER A 267 -12.05 9.53 -10.06
C SER A 267 -11.79 8.40 -9.05
N ARG A 268 -10.51 8.03 -8.90
CA ARG A 268 -10.07 6.97 -7.98
C ARG A 268 -9.57 7.58 -6.68
N PHE A 269 -10.22 7.21 -5.59
CA PHE A 269 -9.73 7.54 -4.25
C PHE A 269 -8.58 6.61 -3.87
N GLY A 270 -7.48 7.20 -3.40
CA GLY A 270 -6.29 6.46 -2.97
C GLY A 270 -5.85 6.84 -1.57
N CYS A 271 -4.77 6.19 -1.15
CA CYS A 271 -4.07 6.55 0.07
C CYS A 271 -3.41 7.92 -0.10
N TYR A 272 -3.48 8.80 0.90
CA TYR A 272 -2.88 10.15 0.82
C TYR A 272 -1.34 10.09 0.67
N VAL A 273 -0.72 8.96 1.05
CA VAL A 273 0.72 8.67 0.91
C VAL A 273 1.09 7.98 -0.41
N CYS A 274 0.17 7.83 -1.36
CA CYS A 274 0.39 7.01 -2.55
C CYS A 274 1.43 7.63 -3.51
N THR A 275 2.54 6.92 -3.69
CA THR A 275 3.63 7.26 -4.62
C THR A 275 3.59 6.45 -5.92
N MET A 276 2.52 5.69 -6.18
CA MET A 276 2.39 4.90 -7.41
C MET A 276 1.99 5.73 -8.63
N VAL A 277 1.40 6.90 -8.40
CA VAL A 277 1.08 7.93 -9.39
C VAL A 277 2.02 9.11 -9.17
N SER A 278 2.22 9.96 -10.18
CA SER A 278 3.06 11.17 -10.05
C SER A 278 2.41 12.25 -9.19
N GLU A 279 1.08 12.33 -9.21
CA GLU A 279 0.30 13.33 -8.46
C GLU A 279 -1.01 12.70 -7.97
N ASP A 280 -1.43 13.07 -6.75
CA ASP A 280 -2.78 12.74 -6.27
C ASP A 280 -3.78 13.77 -6.82
N LYS A 281 -4.24 13.52 -8.05
CA LYS A 281 -5.23 14.39 -8.70
C LYS A 281 -6.53 14.48 -7.91
N SER A 282 -6.93 13.41 -7.22
CA SER A 282 -8.19 13.36 -6.48
C SER A 282 -8.15 14.30 -5.27
N MET A 283 -7.09 14.23 -4.46
CA MET A 283 -6.92 15.08 -3.30
C MET A 283 -6.64 16.53 -3.72
N SER A 284 -5.85 16.75 -4.77
CA SER A 284 -5.63 18.08 -5.34
C SER A 284 -6.93 18.72 -5.85
N ALA A 285 -7.77 17.96 -6.56
CA ALA A 285 -9.07 18.44 -7.03
C ALA A 285 -10.01 18.75 -5.85
N MET A 286 -10.04 17.89 -4.83
CA MET A 286 -10.85 18.16 -3.63
C MET A 286 -10.46 19.49 -2.96
N ILE A 287 -9.17 19.78 -2.83
CA ILE A 287 -8.67 21.02 -2.24
C ILE A 287 -9.00 22.21 -3.16
N ALA A 288 -8.78 22.07 -4.47
CA ALA A 288 -9.02 23.14 -5.43
C ALA A 288 -10.51 23.51 -5.57
N ASN A 289 -11.39 22.51 -5.44
CA ASN A 289 -12.83 22.70 -5.56
C ASN A 289 -13.48 23.21 -4.25
N ASP A 290 -12.78 23.15 -3.11
CA ASP A 290 -13.32 23.49 -1.80
C ASP A 290 -12.22 23.98 -0.85
N GLU A 291 -12.18 25.29 -0.59
CA GLU A 291 -11.20 25.92 0.31
C GLU A 291 -11.27 25.37 1.75
N GLU A 292 -12.42 24.85 2.19
CA GLU A 292 -12.55 24.20 3.51
C GLU A 292 -11.74 22.91 3.61
N LYS A 293 -11.19 22.42 2.50
CA LYS A 293 -10.35 21.21 2.42
C LYS A 293 -8.84 21.50 2.42
N GLU A 294 -8.42 22.76 2.52
CA GLU A 294 -7.00 23.15 2.59
C GLU A 294 -6.23 22.50 3.75
N TRP A 295 -6.91 22.08 4.82
CA TRP A 295 -6.29 21.33 5.92
C TRP A 295 -5.65 20.01 5.47
N MET A 296 -5.94 19.50 4.27
CA MET A 296 -5.28 18.33 3.69
C MET A 296 -3.90 18.64 3.06
N LEU A 297 -3.53 19.91 2.87
CA LEU A 297 -2.23 20.30 2.29
C LEU A 297 -1.01 19.70 3.01
N PRO A 298 -0.96 19.59 4.36
CA PRO A 298 0.14 18.91 5.04
C PRO A 298 0.27 17.44 4.65
N LEU A 299 -0.83 16.74 4.35
CA LEU A 299 -0.80 15.35 3.90
C LEU A 299 -0.24 15.23 2.47
N LEU A 300 -0.60 16.16 1.61
CA LEU A 300 -0.02 16.27 0.26
C LEU A 300 1.49 16.57 0.33
N ALA A 301 1.92 17.43 1.26
CA ALA A 301 3.33 17.71 1.49
C ALA A 301 4.10 16.46 1.92
N LEU A 302 3.55 15.65 2.84
CA LEU A 302 4.13 14.36 3.24
C LEU A 302 4.30 13.41 2.06
N ARG A 303 3.28 13.29 1.22
CA ARG A 303 3.34 12.47 0.00
C ARG A 303 4.48 12.93 -0.91
N ASN A 304 4.56 14.24 -1.18
CA ASN A 304 5.55 14.81 -2.08
C ASN A 304 6.98 14.73 -1.55
N GLU A 305 7.16 14.65 -0.22
CA GLU A 305 8.46 14.44 0.42
C GLU A 305 9.07 13.07 0.09
N ILE A 306 8.23 12.05 -0.03
CA ILE A 306 8.63 10.65 -0.26
C ILE A 306 8.45 10.19 -1.72
N ASP A 307 7.77 10.99 -2.54
CA ASP A 307 7.55 10.69 -3.94
C ASP A 307 8.81 10.90 -4.78
N VAL A 308 9.13 9.89 -5.59
CA VAL A 308 10.25 9.92 -6.54
C VAL A 308 9.79 10.01 -7.98
N ASN A 309 8.48 9.96 -8.23
CA ASN A 309 7.92 10.07 -9.57
C ASN A 309 7.70 11.54 -9.94
N ASP A 310 7.80 11.80 -11.24
CA ASP A 310 7.54 13.11 -11.84
C ASP A 310 7.32 12.91 -13.34
N ALA A 311 6.44 13.70 -13.94
CA ALA A 311 6.25 13.70 -15.38
C ALA A 311 7.46 14.30 -16.10
N ASN A 312 8.17 15.24 -15.45
CA ASN A 312 9.40 15.81 -15.98
C ASN A 312 10.60 14.92 -15.62
N ARG A 313 11.32 14.47 -16.65
CA ARG A 313 12.49 13.57 -16.51
C ARG A 313 13.59 14.14 -15.61
N ASP A 314 13.93 15.41 -15.73
CA ASP A 314 15.02 16.01 -14.95
C ASP A 314 14.63 16.12 -13.47
N LYS A 315 13.41 16.57 -13.19
CA LYS A 315 12.86 16.58 -11.82
C LYS A 315 12.81 15.18 -11.21
N LYS A 316 12.41 14.17 -12.00
CA LYS A 316 12.42 12.75 -11.58
C LYS A 316 13.84 12.30 -11.22
N LEU A 317 14.84 12.64 -12.03
CA LEU A 317 16.24 12.31 -11.76
C LEU A 317 16.74 12.96 -10.47
N ASP A 318 16.40 14.23 -10.24
CA ASP A 318 16.79 14.92 -9.00
C ASP A 318 16.09 14.34 -7.77
N LYS A 319 14.80 14.00 -7.87
CA LYS A 319 14.07 13.24 -6.84
C LYS A 319 14.77 11.91 -6.53
N LEU A 320 15.16 11.14 -7.55
CA LEU A 320 15.87 9.87 -7.37
C LEU A 320 17.24 10.04 -6.73
N ARG A 321 17.99 11.10 -7.08
CA ARG A 321 19.28 11.41 -6.44
C ARG A 321 19.10 11.74 -4.95
N ARG A 322 18.10 12.56 -4.62
CA ARG A 322 17.75 12.89 -3.22
C ARG A 322 17.29 11.66 -2.43
N ASP A 323 16.47 10.80 -3.01
CA ASP A 323 16.06 9.56 -2.36
C ASP A 323 17.26 8.63 -2.15
N LYS A 324 18.16 8.50 -3.13
CA LYS A 324 19.39 7.70 -2.98
C LYS A 324 20.27 8.21 -1.85
N SER A 325 20.45 9.54 -1.71
CA SER A 325 21.28 10.11 -0.63
C SER A 325 20.68 9.95 0.76
N ARG A 326 19.38 9.66 0.86
CA ARG A 326 18.67 9.38 2.12
C ARG A 326 18.67 7.90 2.50
N ARG A 327 19.27 7.04 1.68
CA ARG A 327 19.24 5.58 1.87
C ARG A 327 20.63 5.04 2.15
N ASP A 328 20.69 4.08 3.07
CA ASP A 328 21.89 3.30 3.32
C ASP A 328 22.25 2.52 2.05
N PHE A 329 23.53 2.40 1.73
CA PHE A 329 23.97 1.61 0.58
C PHE A 329 23.91 0.10 0.86
N ARG A 330 23.87 -0.29 2.14
CA ARG A 330 23.73 -1.68 2.59
C ARG A 330 22.26 -2.06 2.65
N ARG A 331 21.92 -3.30 2.27
CA ARG A 331 20.60 -3.87 2.58
C ARG A 331 20.41 -4.00 4.09
N MET A 332 19.18 -4.28 4.55
CA MET A 332 18.90 -4.42 6.00
C MET A 332 19.79 -5.46 6.70
N ASN A 333 20.20 -6.51 5.99
CA ASN A 333 21.11 -7.54 6.50
C ASN A 333 22.60 -7.19 6.35
N GLY A 334 22.95 -6.01 5.85
CA GLY A 334 24.34 -5.60 5.56
C GLY A 334 24.84 -5.92 4.16
N ALA A 335 24.10 -6.74 3.39
CA ALA A 335 24.56 -7.17 2.08
C ALA A 335 24.65 -6.01 1.08
N LEU A 336 25.62 -6.09 0.17
CA LEU A 336 25.75 -5.19 -0.97
C LEU A 336 25.18 -5.88 -2.22
N THR A 337 24.13 -5.33 -2.80
CA THR A 337 23.54 -5.85 -4.04
C THR A 337 23.91 -4.95 -5.21
N VAL A 338 24.48 -5.51 -6.27
CA VAL A 338 24.79 -4.77 -7.50
C VAL A 338 23.64 -4.92 -8.49
N HIS A 339 23.23 -3.81 -9.10
CA HIS A 339 22.36 -3.80 -10.27
C HIS A 339 23.17 -3.31 -11.47
N VAL A 340 23.13 -4.10 -12.55
CA VAL A 340 23.76 -3.79 -13.83
C VAL A 340 22.66 -3.40 -14.82
N SER A 341 22.78 -2.22 -15.42
CA SER A 341 21.94 -1.78 -16.53
C SER A 341 22.81 -1.47 -17.73
N LYS A 342 22.19 -1.29 -18.91
CA LYS A 342 22.87 -0.83 -20.13
C LYS A 342 23.64 0.50 -19.96
N HIS A 343 23.33 1.27 -18.92
CA HIS A 343 23.91 2.57 -18.63
C HIS A 343 24.98 2.55 -17.53
N GLY A 344 25.18 1.43 -16.84
CA GLY A 344 26.16 1.33 -15.76
C GLY A 344 25.80 0.31 -14.68
N ALA A 345 26.75 0.07 -13.80
CA ALA A 345 26.58 -0.79 -12.64
C ALA A 345 26.71 0.02 -11.34
N ASP A 346 25.79 -0.19 -10.40
CA ASP A 346 25.82 0.47 -9.10
C ASP A 346 25.21 -0.39 -7.99
N ILE A 347 25.47 -0.01 -6.74
CA ILE A 347 24.83 -0.64 -5.58
C ILE A 347 23.36 -0.22 -5.53
N VAL A 348 22.48 -1.19 -5.30
CA VAL A 348 21.08 -0.93 -5.00
C VAL A 348 20.95 -0.47 -3.54
N PRO A 349 20.47 0.75 -3.28
CA PRO A 349 20.37 1.25 -1.90
C PRO A 349 19.42 0.36 -1.07
N GLY A 350 19.68 0.29 0.22
CA GLY A 350 18.87 -0.38 1.25
C GLY A 350 17.95 0.59 2.00
N PRO A 351 17.75 0.46 3.32
CA PRO A 351 16.73 1.22 4.03
C PRO A 351 17.08 2.71 4.14
N TYR A 352 16.10 3.54 4.48
CA TYR A 352 16.32 4.93 4.88
C TYR A 352 17.25 5.03 6.09
N VAL A 353 18.19 5.98 6.05
CA VAL A 353 19.14 6.23 7.12
C VAL A 353 18.45 6.83 8.35
N GLN A 354 19.11 6.74 9.51
CA GLN A 354 18.54 7.18 10.78
C GLN A 354 18.05 8.62 10.77
N ASN A 355 18.89 9.56 10.37
CA ASN A 355 18.52 10.98 10.37
C ASN A 355 17.26 11.26 9.53
N PHE A 356 17.10 10.57 8.39
CA PHE A 356 15.91 10.76 7.55
C PHE A 356 14.67 10.09 8.14
N ARG A 357 14.80 8.95 8.84
CA ARG A 357 13.67 8.34 9.57
C ARG A 357 13.20 9.23 10.72
N GLU A 358 14.13 9.88 11.43
CA GLU A 358 13.84 10.88 12.46
C GLU A 358 13.16 12.12 11.88
N GLU A 359 13.66 12.65 10.75
CA GLU A 359 13.04 13.76 10.01
C GLU A 359 11.62 13.42 9.54
N LEU A 360 11.41 12.22 9.00
CA LEU A 360 10.07 11.76 8.59
C LEU A 360 9.12 11.65 9.77
N LEU A 361 9.57 11.12 10.91
CA LEU A 361 8.76 11.08 12.13
C LEU A 361 8.32 12.48 12.55
N GLU A 362 9.24 13.44 12.58
CA GLU A 362 8.95 14.84 12.89
C GLU A 362 7.91 15.42 11.92
N LYS A 363 8.13 15.28 10.60
CA LYS A 363 7.19 15.75 9.57
C LYS A 363 5.80 15.16 9.70
N VAL A 364 5.69 13.86 10.02
CA VAL A 364 4.37 13.21 10.19
C VAL A 364 3.64 13.75 11.41
N LEU A 365 4.34 13.95 12.53
CA LEU A 365 3.76 14.54 13.74
C LEU A 365 3.38 16.01 13.54
N GLU A 366 4.17 16.77 12.78
CA GLU A 366 3.86 18.15 12.38
C GLU A 366 2.62 18.21 11.51
N ALA A 367 2.53 17.33 10.50
CA ALA A 367 1.35 17.24 9.64
C ALA A 367 0.10 16.83 10.43
N GLN A 368 0.22 15.87 11.35
CA GLN A 368 -0.88 15.50 12.24
C GLN A 368 -1.36 16.71 13.05
N LYS A 369 -0.44 17.42 13.69
CA LYS A 369 -0.74 18.63 14.48
C LYS A 369 -1.43 19.70 13.61
N ALA A 370 -0.93 19.93 12.40
CA ALA A 370 -1.51 20.89 11.46
C ALA A 370 -2.93 20.50 11.06
N VAL A 371 -3.16 19.23 10.71
CA VAL A 371 -4.50 18.71 10.36
C VAL A 371 -5.47 18.84 11.54
N GLN A 372 -5.04 18.50 12.76
CA GLN A 372 -5.87 18.62 13.96
C GLN A 372 -6.22 20.09 14.30
N MET A 373 -5.35 21.04 13.93
CA MET A 373 -5.59 22.47 14.18
C MET A 373 -6.47 23.14 13.12
N LEU A 374 -6.25 22.81 11.85
CA LEU A 374 -6.89 23.47 10.71
C LEU A 374 -8.16 22.76 10.24
N GLY A 375 -8.24 21.45 10.49
CA GLY A 375 -9.33 20.63 9.98
C GLY A 375 -10.62 20.75 10.79
N PRO A 376 -11.74 20.27 10.20
CA PRO A 376 -13.04 20.28 10.86
C PRO A 376 -13.08 19.35 12.09
N ASP A 377 -14.13 19.46 12.90
CA ASP A 377 -14.24 18.74 14.18
C ASP A 377 -13.99 17.23 14.07
N GLN A 378 -14.34 16.62 12.95
CA GLN A 378 -14.19 15.18 12.74
C GLN A 378 -12.73 14.73 12.60
N VAL A 379 -11.81 15.61 12.18
CA VAL A 379 -10.38 15.26 12.03
C VAL A 379 -9.52 15.79 13.18
N LYS A 380 -10.13 16.48 14.17
CA LYS A 380 -9.41 16.94 15.37
C LYS A 380 -8.85 15.80 16.22
N SER A 381 -9.45 14.62 16.14
CA SER A 381 -8.98 13.40 16.78
C SER A 381 -8.18 12.48 15.85
N LEU A 382 -7.86 12.92 14.62
CA LEU A 382 -7.11 12.10 13.67
C LEU A 382 -5.68 11.89 14.17
N GLU A 383 -5.29 10.62 14.34
CA GLU A 383 -3.92 10.23 14.62
C GLU A 383 -3.30 9.61 13.37
N LEU A 384 -2.29 10.28 12.79
CA LEU A 384 -1.50 9.73 11.68
C LEU A 384 -0.49 8.69 12.17
N LEU A 385 -0.07 8.81 13.44
CA LEU A 385 0.81 7.88 14.13
C LEU A 385 0.22 7.54 15.51
N PRO A 386 -0.70 6.56 15.58
CA PRO A 386 -1.22 6.05 16.84
C PRO A 386 -0.11 5.53 17.76
N LEU A 387 -0.38 5.47 19.07
CA LEU A 387 0.61 5.07 20.07
C LEU A 387 1.22 3.69 19.80
N GLU A 388 0.43 2.72 19.32
CA GLU A 388 0.95 1.39 19.00
C GLU A 388 1.98 1.41 17.86
N GLU A 389 1.85 2.34 16.89
CA GLU A 389 2.84 2.52 15.83
C GLU A 389 4.10 3.18 16.36
N LEU A 390 3.96 4.20 17.22
CA LEU A 390 5.09 4.86 17.86
C LEU A 390 5.91 3.89 18.71
N GLU A 391 5.25 3.04 19.51
CA GLU A 391 5.93 2.02 20.32
C GLU A 391 6.60 0.95 19.45
N GLU A 392 5.98 0.53 18.33
CA GLU A 392 6.59 -0.43 17.41
C GLU A 392 7.77 0.17 16.64
N ILE A 393 7.67 1.43 16.20
CA ILE A 393 8.78 2.17 15.59
C ILE A 393 9.94 2.26 16.59
N ARG A 394 9.66 2.68 17.83
CA ARG A 394 10.64 2.78 18.90
C ARG A 394 11.28 1.42 19.19
N ARG A 395 10.50 0.33 19.25
CA ARG A 395 11.00 -1.03 19.41
C ARG A 395 11.97 -1.40 18.30
N ILE A 396 11.60 -1.19 17.03
CA ILE A 396 12.45 -1.49 15.87
C ILE A 396 13.78 -0.70 15.96
N TRP A 397 13.72 0.59 16.27
CA TRP A 397 14.91 1.43 16.37
C TRP A 397 15.85 0.93 17.47
N LEU A 398 15.32 0.61 18.66
CA LEU A 398 16.12 0.21 19.81
C LEU A 398 16.62 -1.24 19.74
N GLU A 399 15.76 -2.18 19.34
CA GLU A 399 16.04 -3.61 19.44
C GLU A 399 16.66 -4.17 18.16
N GLU A 400 16.18 -3.73 16.99
CA GLU A 400 16.64 -4.28 15.70
C GLU A 400 17.76 -3.43 15.09
N LYS A 401 17.69 -2.11 15.23
CA LYS A 401 18.69 -1.17 14.66
C LYS A 401 19.72 -0.67 15.67
N LEU A 402 19.56 -1.00 16.95
CA LEU A 402 20.48 -0.64 18.03
C LEU A 402 20.73 0.87 18.15
N GLU A 403 19.68 1.67 17.89
CA GLU A 403 19.67 3.14 17.99
C GLU A 403 19.43 3.57 19.44
N VAL A 404 20.42 3.29 20.28
CA VAL A 404 20.40 3.51 21.73
C VAL A 404 20.19 4.97 22.16
N GLU A 405 20.27 5.92 21.21
CA GLU A 405 19.91 7.33 21.40
C GLU A 405 18.46 7.49 21.85
N ASP A 406 17.56 6.58 21.44
CA ASP A 406 16.13 6.63 21.79
C ASP A 406 15.49 8.00 21.49
N SER A 407 15.66 8.47 20.25
CA SER A 407 15.29 9.83 19.82
C SER A 407 13.78 10.07 19.74
N LEU A 408 12.97 9.02 19.58
CA LEU A 408 11.53 9.12 19.31
C LEU A 408 10.75 9.90 20.40
N PRO A 409 10.89 9.60 21.72
CA PRO A 409 10.23 10.40 22.76
C PRO A 409 10.58 11.89 22.70
N GLY A 410 11.84 12.22 22.43
CA GLY A 410 12.29 13.62 22.33
C GLY A 410 11.71 14.35 21.13
N ILE A 411 11.59 13.66 19.98
CA ILE A 411 10.93 14.19 18.78
C ILE A 411 9.44 14.42 19.06
N TYR A 412 8.76 13.45 19.67
CA TYR A 412 7.35 13.56 20.03
C TYR A 412 7.07 14.76 20.93
N GLU A 413 7.86 14.91 22.01
CA GLU A 413 7.72 16.01 22.96
C GLU A 413 7.99 17.37 22.32
N ARG A 414 9.02 17.47 21.48
CA ARG A 414 9.37 18.70 20.76
C ARG A 414 8.25 19.16 19.84
N VAL A 415 7.65 18.24 19.07
CA VAL A 415 6.66 18.59 18.04
C VAL A 415 5.27 18.83 18.64
N LEU A 416 4.81 17.91 19.49
CA LEU A 416 3.45 17.96 20.05
C LEU A 416 3.35 18.77 21.35
N GLY A 417 4.47 19.09 22.00
CA GLY A 417 4.50 19.84 23.26
C GLY A 417 3.91 19.06 24.44
N LYS A 418 3.79 17.73 24.32
CA LYS A 418 3.23 16.82 25.33
C LYS A 418 4.22 15.70 25.60
N ALA A 419 4.31 15.25 26.85
CA ALA A 419 5.13 14.12 27.25
C ALA A 419 4.80 12.87 26.41
N TYR A 420 5.84 12.12 26.02
CA TYR A 420 5.63 10.88 25.28
C TYR A 420 4.84 9.86 26.14
N PRO A 421 3.67 9.37 25.67
CA PRO A 421 2.77 8.56 26.51
C PRO A 421 3.21 7.10 26.65
N GLY A 422 4.19 6.65 25.87
CA GLY A 422 4.69 5.27 25.92
C GLY A 422 5.52 4.96 27.16
N LYS A 423 6.01 3.72 27.27
CA LYS A 423 6.70 3.26 28.47
C LYS A 423 7.98 4.06 28.73
N LYS A 424 8.12 4.62 29.93
CA LYS A 424 9.38 5.22 30.38
C LYS A 424 10.46 4.14 30.44
N ARG A 425 11.62 4.43 29.85
CA ARG A 425 12.79 3.56 29.90
C ARG A 425 13.82 4.18 30.82
N ALA A 426 14.47 3.35 31.63
CA ALA A 426 15.66 3.79 32.35
C ALA A 426 16.77 4.06 31.34
N HIS A 427 17.32 5.28 31.33
CA HIS A 427 18.49 5.59 30.51
C HIS A 427 19.64 4.65 30.86
N HIS A 428 20.38 4.23 29.84
CA HIS A 428 21.55 3.40 30.07
C HIS A 428 22.60 4.21 30.86
N PRO A 429 23.17 3.68 31.95
CA PRO A 429 24.10 4.44 32.79
C PRO A 429 25.35 4.92 32.04
N ILE A 430 25.73 4.22 30.95
CA ILE A 430 26.94 4.52 30.16
C ILE A 430 26.60 5.04 28.76
N LEU A 431 25.52 4.58 28.14
CA LEU A 431 25.14 4.93 26.77
C LEU A 431 24.04 5.99 26.82
N ASN A 432 24.35 7.09 27.50
CA ASN A 432 23.49 8.25 27.54
C ASN A 432 23.86 9.23 26.40
N GLU A 433 22.97 10.18 26.17
CA GLU A 433 23.11 11.18 25.10
C GLU A 433 24.48 11.90 25.14
N GLN A 434 24.98 12.27 26.33
CA GLN A 434 26.26 12.96 26.44
C GLN A 434 27.44 12.11 25.97
N VAL A 435 27.46 10.82 26.33
CA VAL A 435 28.52 9.89 25.91
C VAL A 435 28.42 9.60 24.42
N LEU A 436 27.22 9.39 23.91
CA LEU A 436 26.99 9.13 22.48
C LEU A 436 27.38 10.35 21.62
N ASN A 437 27.07 11.57 22.06
CA ASN A 437 27.49 12.79 21.38
C ASN A 437 29.01 12.96 21.37
N LYS A 438 29.71 12.65 22.47
CA LYS A 438 31.18 12.64 22.50
C LYS A 438 31.76 11.58 21.58
N LEU A 439 31.18 10.38 21.55
CA LEU A 439 31.62 9.30 20.67
C LEU A 439 31.43 9.71 19.20
N LYS A 440 30.29 10.29 18.85
CA LYS A 440 29.99 10.78 17.50
C LYS A 440 30.97 11.86 17.06
N LEU A 441 31.26 12.83 17.94
CA LEU A 441 32.25 13.88 17.69
C LEU A 441 33.65 13.29 17.46
N TYR A 442 34.09 12.38 18.35
CA TYR A 442 35.37 11.71 18.22
C TYR A 442 35.48 10.96 16.89
N CYS A 443 34.44 10.23 16.49
CA CYS A 443 34.43 9.52 15.20
C CYS A 443 34.55 10.49 14.03
N SER A 444 33.79 11.59 14.06
CA SER A 444 33.84 12.63 13.03
C SER A 444 35.23 13.26 12.90
N GLU A 445 35.92 13.51 14.01
CA GLU A 445 37.30 14.04 14.03
C GLU A 445 38.32 13.05 13.45
N HIS A 446 37.99 11.75 13.43
CA HIS A 446 38.85 10.67 12.94
C HIS A 446 38.42 10.16 11.55
N GLY A 447 37.78 11.01 10.74
CA GLY A 447 37.50 10.72 9.33
C GLY A 447 36.19 9.97 9.06
N ASP A 448 35.28 9.88 10.04
CA ASP A 448 33.95 9.27 9.86
C ASP A 448 32.92 10.28 9.32
N SER A 449 33.14 10.79 8.09
CA SER A 449 32.21 11.74 7.47
C SER A 449 30.81 11.17 7.27
N ASP A 450 30.72 9.87 7.04
CA ASP A 450 29.48 9.16 6.69
C ASP A 450 28.77 8.59 7.95
N GLY A 451 29.39 8.68 9.13
CA GLY A 451 28.86 8.19 10.39
C GLY A 451 28.85 6.65 10.54
N LEU A 452 29.55 5.93 9.67
CA LEU A 452 29.60 4.46 9.63
C LEU A 452 30.38 3.90 10.81
N MET A 453 31.51 4.52 11.17
CA MET A 453 32.32 4.10 12.31
C MET A 453 31.55 4.31 13.61
N TYR A 454 30.89 5.46 13.77
CA TYR A 454 30.00 5.73 14.89
C TYR A 454 28.90 4.66 15.01
N GLN A 455 28.20 4.35 13.92
CA GLN A 455 27.14 3.33 13.91
C GLN A 455 27.68 1.95 14.33
N GLN A 456 28.86 1.57 13.85
CA GLN A 456 29.46 0.27 14.18
C GLN A 456 29.86 0.21 15.66
N ILE A 457 30.55 1.23 16.18
CA ILE A 457 30.97 1.28 17.59
C ILE A 457 29.75 1.29 18.51
N ARG A 458 28.73 2.08 18.17
CA ARG A 458 27.45 2.11 18.90
C ARG A 458 26.81 0.72 18.94
N SER A 459 26.69 0.05 17.80
CA SER A 459 26.05 -1.27 17.68
C SER A 459 26.81 -2.33 18.49
N VAL A 460 28.13 -2.39 18.34
CA VAL A 460 28.98 -3.33 19.10
C VAL A 460 28.87 -3.08 20.62
N THR A 461 28.81 -1.82 21.04
CA THR A 461 28.68 -1.48 22.46
C THR A 461 27.29 -1.85 23.00
N ALA A 462 26.23 -1.65 22.20
CA ALA A 462 24.87 -2.05 22.53
C ALA A 462 24.75 -3.58 22.67
N ILE A 463 25.29 -4.35 21.73
CA ILE A 463 25.32 -5.82 21.75
C ILE A 463 26.08 -6.30 22.99
N ALA A 464 27.30 -5.81 23.21
CA ALA A 464 28.11 -6.18 24.37
C ALA A 464 27.37 -5.94 25.70
N ASN A 465 26.60 -4.86 25.78
CA ASN A 465 25.78 -4.54 26.93
C ASN A 465 24.57 -5.48 27.09
N ASN A 466 23.86 -5.82 26.01
CA ASN A 466 22.74 -6.76 26.05
C ASN A 466 23.14 -8.15 26.59
N HIS A 467 24.40 -8.54 26.36
CA HIS A 467 24.98 -9.79 26.85
C HIS A 467 25.85 -9.63 28.11
N LYS A 468 25.71 -8.56 28.88
CA LYS A 468 26.50 -8.33 30.11
C LYS A 468 26.34 -9.46 31.14
N ASN A 469 25.17 -10.09 31.20
CA ASN A 469 24.90 -11.20 32.09
C ASN A 469 25.46 -12.52 31.53
N GLN A 470 26.25 -13.25 32.32
CA GLN A 470 26.89 -14.52 31.90
C GLN A 470 25.90 -15.53 31.30
N LEU A 471 24.68 -15.62 31.84
CA LEU A 471 23.63 -16.53 31.38
C LEU A 471 23.07 -16.21 29.97
N ARG A 472 23.38 -15.02 29.42
CA ARG A 472 22.87 -14.56 28.13
C ARG A 472 23.94 -14.54 27.04
N ARG A 473 25.17 -15.04 27.27
CA ARG A 473 26.30 -14.87 26.33
C ARG A 473 26.34 -15.84 25.14
N ALA A 474 25.40 -16.79 25.04
CA ALA A 474 25.43 -17.83 24.01
C ALA A 474 25.52 -17.29 22.57
N ASN A 475 24.84 -16.18 22.27
CA ASN A 475 24.79 -15.59 20.93
C ASN A 475 25.72 -14.39 20.73
N LEU A 476 26.46 -13.96 21.77
CA LEU A 476 27.25 -12.72 21.74
C LEU A 476 28.25 -12.70 20.58
N ALA A 477 28.98 -13.81 20.37
CA ALA A 477 29.99 -13.88 19.32
C ALA A 477 29.37 -13.75 17.92
N ASN A 478 28.20 -14.36 17.70
CA ASN A 478 27.49 -14.31 16.42
C ASN A 478 26.96 -12.89 16.16
N GLU A 479 26.28 -12.27 17.14
CA GLU A 479 25.74 -10.92 16.99
C GLU A 479 26.84 -9.87 16.76
N LEU A 480 27.99 -10.02 17.45
CA LEU A 480 29.15 -9.15 17.21
C LEU A 480 29.72 -9.33 15.80
N ASN A 481 29.89 -10.58 15.34
CA ASN A 481 30.37 -10.85 13.98
C ASN A 481 29.43 -10.25 12.93
N GLU A 482 28.11 -10.47 13.06
CA GLU A 482 27.12 -9.88 12.15
C GLU A 482 27.18 -8.34 12.15
N SER A 483 27.34 -7.71 13.32
CA SER A 483 27.47 -6.26 13.42
C SER A 483 28.77 -5.73 12.79
N LEU A 484 29.87 -6.48 12.93
CA LEU A 484 31.15 -6.10 12.35
C LEU A 484 31.13 -6.26 10.82
N GLU A 485 30.55 -7.34 10.31
CA GLU A 485 30.36 -7.57 8.87
C GLU A 485 29.50 -6.47 8.23
N LYS A 486 28.42 -6.04 8.89
CA LYS A 486 27.59 -4.90 8.45
C LYS A 486 28.37 -3.59 8.37
N GLY A 487 29.37 -3.40 9.21
CA GLY A 487 30.20 -2.20 9.29
C GLY A 487 31.57 -2.34 8.63
N ALA A 488 31.75 -3.28 7.70
CA ALA A 488 33.08 -3.61 7.16
C ALA A 488 33.73 -2.53 6.28
N PHE A 489 33.01 -1.47 5.91
CA PHE A 489 33.45 -0.43 4.98
C PHE A 489 33.47 0.95 5.65
N TYR A 490 34.47 1.76 5.29
CA TYR A 490 34.62 3.13 5.80
C TYR A 490 33.89 4.16 4.95
N SER A 491 33.56 3.84 3.69
CA SER A 491 32.83 4.75 2.80
C SER A 491 31.97 4.01 1.77
N LEU A 492 31.03 4.75 1.18
CA LEU A 492 30.26 4.27 0.03
C LEU A 492 31.15 3.89 -1.16
N GLU A 493 32.21 4.65 -1.43
CA GLU A 493 33.09 4.40 -2.57
C GLU A 493 33.85 3.08 -2.43
N GLU A 494 34.35 2.80 -1.23
CA GLU A 494 35.03 1.54 -0.90
C GLU A 494 34.06 0.36 -1.06
N ALA A 495 32.86 0.47 -0.47
CA ALA A 495 31.82 -0.54 -0.58
C ALA A 495 31.40 -0.78 -2.04
N LYS A 496 31.24 0.29 -2.83
CA LYS A 496 30.91 0.22 -4.26
C LYS A 496 31.98 -0.52 -5.04
N LYS A 497 33.24 -0.15 -4.87
CA LYS A 497 34.36 -0.80 -5.56
C LYS A 497 34.40 -2.29 -5.24
N PHE A 498 34.34 -2.65 -3.95
CA PHE A 498 34.33 -4.04 -3.52
C PHE A 498 33.17 -4.84 -4.12
N ALA A 499 31.94 -4.31 -4.06
CA ALA A 499 30.76 -4.99 -4.57
C ALA A 499 30.81 -5.19 -6.10
N LEU A 500 31.25 -4.18 -6.84
CA LEU A 500 31.39 -4.24 -8.29
C LEU A 500 32.50 -5.24 -8.71
N GLU A 501 33.66 -5.21 -8.06
CA GLU A 501 34.75 -6.16 -8.33
C GLU A 501 34.30 -7.59 -8.05
N ARG A 502 33.65 -7.83 -6.91
CA ARG A 502 33.09 -9.14 -6.57
C ARG A 502 32.09 -9.61 -7.64
N LYS A 503 31.16 -8.74 -8.05
CA LYS A 503 30.17 -9.11 -9.08
C LYS A 503 30.82 -9.39 -10.43
N ARG A 504 31.84 -8.63 -10.82
CA ARG A 504 32.64 -8.88 -12.03
C ARG A 504 33.29 -10.26 -11.98
N HIS A 505 33.90 -10.62 -10.84
CA HIS A 505 34.53 -11.93 -10.66
C HIS A 505 33.51 -13.08 -10.70
N GLU A 506 32.34 -12.92 -10.06
CA GLU A 506 31.26 -13.91 -10.12
C GLU A 506 30.80 -14.17 -11.56
N LEU A 507 30.59 -13.11 -12.35
CA LEU A 507 30.20 -13.22 -13.76
C LEU A 507 31.32 -13.84 -14.62
N GLN A 508 32.59 -13.50 -14.35
CA GLN A 508 33.72 -14.10 -15.05
C GLN A 508 33.80 -15.61 -14.79
N ILE A 509 33.65 -16.03 -13.52
CA ILE A 509 33.62 -17.44 -13.15
C ILE A 509 32.45 -18.17 -13.85
N GLN A 510 31.27 -17.54 -13.94
CA GLN A 510 30.13 -18.11 -14.66
C GLN A 510 30.40 -18.28 -16.16
N LEU A 511 31.06 -17.30 -16.77
CA LEU A 511 31.45 -17.34 -18.18
C LEU A 511 32.49 -18.43 -18.45
N ASP A 512 33.50 -18.56 -17.58
CA ASP A 512 34.61 -19.50 -17.74
C ASP A 512 34.21 -20.96 -17.47
N ASN A 513 33.35 -21.20 -16.46
CA ASN A 513 33.03 -22.55 -15.98
C ASN A 513 31.78 -23.19 -16.60
N SER A 514 31.09 -22.52 -17.53
CA SER A 514 29.84 -23.02 -18.12
C SER A 514 30.02 -23.35 -19.62
N PRO A 515 30.56 -24.55 -19.96
CA PRO A 515 30.85 -24.92 -21.34
C PRO A 515 29.59 -25.03 -22.23
N SER A 516 28.41 -25.22 -21.63
CA SER A 516 27.12 -25.43 -22.30
C SER A 516 26.22 -24.18 -22.44
N LEU A 517 26.70 -22.98 -22.07
CA LEU A 517 25.90 -21.76 -22.27
C LEU A 517 25.67 -21.47 -23.76
N ALA A 518 24.46 -21.05 -24.11
CA ALA A 518 24.15 -20.58 -25.45
C ALA A 518 25.01 -19.35 -25.80
N PRO A 519 25.37 -19.14 -27.09
CA PRO A 519 26.18 -17.99 -27.51
C PRO A 519 25.64 -16.64 -27.02
N GLN A 520 24.32 -16.48 -27.07
CA GLN A 520 23.64 -15.26 -26.64
C GLN A 520 23.80 -14.98 -25.13
N ASP A 521 23.82 -16.02 -24.29
CA ASP A 521 24.05 -15.87 -22.85
C ASP A 521 25.51 -15.49 -22.55
N LYS A 522 26.46 -16.02 -23.33
CA LYS A 522 27.88 -15.65 -23.21
C LYS A 522 28.11 -14.18 -23.58
N ASP A 523 27.46 -13.72 -24.65
CA ASP A 523 27.53 -12.32 -25.08
C ASP A 523 26.93 -11.39 -24.02
N ASN A 524 25.76 -11.74 -23.47
CA ASN A 524 25.12 -10.98 -22.38
C ASN A 524 26.00 -10.89 -21.12
N LEU A 525 26.66 -12.00 -20.73
CA LEU A 525 27.59 -12.01 -19.61
C LEU A 525 28.84 -11.14 -19.88
N GLY A 526 29.40 -11.23 -21.09
CA GLY A 526 30.52 -10.41 -21.52
C GLY A 526 30.20 -8.91 -21.50
N GLU A 527 29.01 -8.53 -21.97
CA GLU A 527 28.53 -7.15 -21.94
C GLU A 527 28.41 -6.63 -20.49
N GLN A 528 27.80 -7.41 -19.58
CA GLN A 528 27.70 -7.04 -18.17
C GLN A 528 29.08 -6.86 -17.51
N ILE A 529 30.05 -7.73 -17.80
CA ILE A 529 31.42 -7.62 -17.30
C ILE A 529 32.08 -6.33 -17.80
N ALA A 530 31.89 -5.99 -19.07
CA ALA A 530 32.42 -4.75 -19.65
C ALA A 530 31.79 -3.50 -19.01
N ILE A 531 30.47 -3.50 -18.79
CA ILE A 531 29.74 -2.41 -18.12
C ILE A 531 30.25 -2.20 -16.70
N ILE A 532 30.40 -3.29 -15.93
CA ILE A 532 30.92 -3.22 -14.55
C ILE A 532 32.35 -2.67 -14.56
N THR A 533 33.20 -3.16 -15.47
CA THR A 533 34.59 -2.72 -15.58
C THR A 533 34.69 -1.23 -15.87
N ARG A 534 33.85 -0.71 -16.78
CA ARG A 534 33.76 0.73 -17.03
C ARG A 534 33.31 1.50 -15.78
N SER A 535 32.29 0.99 -15.08
CA SER A 535 31.73 1.61 -13.88
C SER A 535 32.69 1.63 -12.69
N ILE A 536 33.67 0.72 -12.65
CA ILE A 536 34.76 0.72 -11.65
C ILE A 536 35.79 1.80 -11.99
N ASN A 537 36.12 1.99 -13.27
CA ASN A 537 37.18 2.90 -13.71
C ASN A 537 36.74 4.37 -13.81
N GLU A 538 35.47 4.61 -14.15
CA GLU A 538 34.93 5.96 -14.35
C GLU A 538 34.28 6.50 -13.07
N HIS A 539 34.93 7.48 -12.44
CA HIS A 539 34.37 8.18 -11.27
C HIS A 539 33.13 8.96 -11.72
N GLY A 540 31.96 8.62 -11.15
CA GLY A 540 30.69 9.28 -11.49
C GLY A 540 29.79 8.51 -12.47
N TYR A 541 30.19 7.34 -12.98
CA TYR A 541 29.25 6.47 -13.70
C TYR A 541 28.20 5.94 -12.72
N SER A 542 27.05 6.58 -12.74
CA SER A 542 25.91 6.28 -11.90
C SER A 542 24.91 5.48 -12.74
N SER A 543 24.52 4.28 -12.28
CA SER A 543 23.45 3.51 -12.92
C SER A 543 22.07 4.15 -12.75
N LEU A 544 21.99 5.40 -12.25
CA LEU A 544 20.75 6.17 -12.05
C LEU A 544 20.16 6.70 -13.38
N LEU A 545 20.11 5.84 -14.39
CA LEU A 545 19.04 5.85 -15.37
C LEU A 545 18.40 4.48 -15.28
N ILE A 546 17.60 4.31 -14.22
CA ILE A 546 16.67 3.20 -14.11
C ILE A 546 15.59 3.51 -15.15
N GLU A 547 15.80 3.07 -16.38
CA GLU A 547 14.70 2.84 -17.31
C GLU A 547 13.79 1.81 -16.62
N THR A 548 12.77 2.32 -15.94
CA THR A 548 11.47 1.66 -16.08
C THR A 548 11.11 1.85 -17.54
N GLU A 549 11.02 0.76 -18.29
CA GLU A 549 10.23 0.76 -19.52
C GLU A 549 8.99 1.61 -19.24
N GLU A 550 8.74 2.60 -20.11
CA GLU A 550 7.40 3.14 -20.26
C GLU A 550 6.55 1.93 -20.68
N VAL A 551 6.02 1.20 -19.69
CA VAL A 551 4.78 0.50 -19.91
C VAL A 551 3.80 1.64 -20.09
N SER A 552 3.41 1.87 -21.34
CA SER A 552 2.30 2.74 -21.70
C SER A 552 1.19 2.55 -20.67
N ASP A 553 0.55 3.63 -20.25
CA ASP A 553 -0.63 3.64 -19.36
C ASP A 553 -1.85 2.86 -19.92
N ASP A 554 -1.64 2.05 -20.97
CA ASP A 554 -2.59 1.12 -21.54
C ASP A 554 -2.41 -0.27 -20.92
N PHE A 555 -2.98 -0.54 -19.74
CA PHE A 555 -3.51 -1.86 -19.38
C PHE A 555 -4.65 -1.81 -18.35
#